data_AF-A0A8H7ZQW3-F1
#
_entry.id   AF-A0A8H7ZQW3-F1
#
_cell.length_a   1.000
_cell.length_b   1.000
_cell.length_c   1.000
_cell.angle_alpha   90.00
_cell.angle_beta   90.00
_cell.angle_gamma   90.00
#
_symmetry.space_group_name_H-M   'P 1'
#
loop_
_entity.id
_entity.type
_entity.pdbx_description
1 polymer ?
#
loop_
_entity_poly.entity_id
_entity_poly.type
_entity_poly.pdbx_seq_one_letter_code
_entity_poly.pdbx_strand_id
1 'polypeptide(L)'
;MDMETDDALFPIAVLIDELKHDDTTLRLNAIRKLSTIAAALGPERSRTELVPFLDETIDDEDDILKALAEELGNLVDYIGGPQHAAVLLGPLENLAAVEDAAVRENAIASLCKLCGLLSNEDFESRFLPLVKKLSEGDWFTSRTSGAGLFACSYKRASPEIQADLRRYFHFTSWPRDVGSIRA
;
A
#
# COMPACT_ATOMS: atom_id res chain seq x y z
N MET A 1 13.06 39.01 -3.73
CA MET A 1 13.44 38.18 -4.88
C MET A 1 12.71 36.87 -4.61
N ASP A 2 11.39 36.84 -4.79
CA ASP A 2 10.54 35.75 -4.26
C ASP A 2 9.32 35.49 -5.17
N MET A 3 9.37 35.93 -6.44
CA MET A 3 8.26 35.73 -7.38
C MET A 3 8.34 34.38 -8.13
N GLU A 4 9.53 33.89 -8.47
CA GLU A 4 9.68 32.62 -9.22
C GLU A 4 9.34 31.37 -8.38
N THR A 5 9.50 31.44 -7.05
CA THR A 5 9.10 30.37 -6.13
C THR A 5 7.60 30.32 -5.90
N ASP A 6 6.91 31.46 -5.97
CA ASP A 6 5.47 31.56 -5.70
C ASP A 6 4.64 31.03 -6.91
N ASP A 7 5.08 31.34 -8.13
CA ASP A 7 4.46 30.84 -9.37
C ASP A 7 4.61 29.32 -9.56
N ALA A 8 5.67 28.72 -9.02
CA ALA A 8 5.87 27.26 -9.06
C ALA A 8 4.99 26.51 -8.04
N LEU A 9 4.62 27.16 -6.93
CA LEU A 9 3.82 26.56 -5.85
C LEU A 9 2.31 26.60 -6.15
N PHE A 10 1.84 27.57 -6.92
CA PHE A 10 0.42 27.70 -7.28
C PHE A 10 -0.15 26.45 -7.98
N PRO A 11 0.52 25.84 -8.98
CA PRO A 11 0.06 24.58 -9.58
C PRO A 11 0.00 23.40 -8.60
N ILE A 12 0.88 23.36 -7.60
CA ILE A 12 0.90 22.29 -6.60
C ILE A 12 -0.23 22.48 -5.58
N ALA A 13 -0.49 23.71 -5.15
CA ALA A 13 -1.62 24.03 -4.28
C ALA A 13 -2.94 23.57 -4.92
N VAL A 14 -3.11 23.80 -6.23
CA VAL A 14 -4.25 23.29 -7.00
C VAL A 14 -4.31 21.76 -6.96
N LEU A 15 -3.20 21.05 -7.19
CA LEU A 15 -3.18 19.59 -7.12
C LEU A 15 -3.53 19.04 -5.73
N ILE A 16 -3.11 19.72 -4.67
CA ILE A 16 -3.44 19.34 -3.29
C ILE A 16 -4.93 19.56 -3.03
N ASP A 17 -5.50 20.67 -3.49
CA ASP A 17 -6.94 20.94 -3.38
C ASP A 17 -7.76 19.95 -4.23
N GLU A 18 -7.26 19.57 -5.40
CA GLU A 18 -7.88 18.58 -6.29
C GLU A 18 -8.02 17.20 -5.62
N LEU A 19 -7.14 16.81 -4.69
CA LEU A 19 -7.27 15.55 -3.95
C LEU A 19 -8.55 15.46 -3.11
N LYS A 20 -9.15 16.60 -2.75
CA LYS A 20 -10.38 16.69 -1.95
C LYS A 20 -11.58 17.17 -2.77
N HIS A 21 -11.43 17.26 -4.09
CA HIS A 21 -12.44 17.82 -4.96
C HIS A 21 -13.59 16.83 -5.19
N ASP A 22 -14.83 17.30 -5.32
CA ASP A 22 -16.00 16.42 -5.54
C ASP A 22 -15.96 15.71 -6.90
N ASP A 23 -15.34 16.34 -7.90
CA ASP A 23 -15.09 15.77 -9.23
C ASP A 23 -14.03 14.66 -9.20
N THR A 24 -14.46 13.45 -9.53
CA THR A 24 -13.64 12.22 -9.55
C THR A 24 -12.51 12.28 -10.56
N THR A 25 -12.69 13.02 -11.66
CA THR A 25 -11.66 13.21 -12.69
C THR A 25 -10.51 14.06 -12.14
N LEU A 26 -10.83 15.08 -11.36
CA LEU A 26 -9.81 15.94 -10.73
C LEU A 26 -9.06 15.18 -9.64
N ARG A 27 -9.77 14.40 -8.79
CA ARG A 27 -9.11 13.52 -7.81
C ARG A 27 -8.17 12.52 -8.49
N LEU A 28 -8.64 11.84 -9.53
CA LEU A 28 -7.82 10.88 -10.28
C LEU A 28 -6.56 11.55 -10.89
N ASN A 29 -6.71 12.74 -11.46
CA ASN A 29 -5.59 13.51 -12.01
C ASN A 29 -4.56 13.89 -10.93
N ALA A 30 -5.03 14.29 -9.75
CA ALA A 30 -4.17 14.60 -8.61
C ALA A 30 -3.45 13.35 -8.10
N ILE A 31 -4.14 12.21 -8.01
CA ILE A 31 -3.54 10.93 -7.62
C ILE A 31 -2.43 10.52 -8.58
N ARG A 32 -2.64 10.64 -9.89
CA ARG A 32 -1.61 10.37 -10.92
C ARG A 32 -0.40 11.32 -10.87
N LYS A 33 -0.48 12.39 -10.08
CA LYS A 33 0.58 13.36 -9.85
C LYS A 33 1.08 13.35 -8.39
N LEU A 34 0.81 12.30 -7.61
CA LEU A 34 1.25 12.19 -6.22
C LEU A 34 2.75 12.39 -6.04
N SER A 35 3.57 11.88 -6.95
CA SER A 35 5.03 12.11 -6.95
C SER A 35 5.40 13.60 -7.03
N THR A 36 4.67 14.38 -7.82
CA THR A 36 4.87 15.84 -7.93
C THR A 36 4.45 16.55 -6.65
N ILE A 37 3.32 16.16 -6.07
CA ILE A 37 2.83 16.70 -4.79
C ILE A 37 3.83 16.38 -3.67
N ALA A 38 4.28 15.13 -3.57
CA ALA A 38 5.22 14.68 -2.56
C ALA A 38 6.60 15.36 -2.71
N ALA A 39 7.09 15.53 -3.94
CA ALA A 39 8.32 16.27 -4.22
C ALA A 39 8.27 17.71 -3.70
N ALA A 40 7.12 18.38 -3.88
CA ALA A 40 6.91 19.75 -3.44
C ALA A 40 6.73 19.89 -1.93
N LEU A 41 6.02 18.96 -1.30
CA LEU A 41 5.87 18.92 0.16
C LEU A 41 7.19 18.60 0.87
N GLY A 42 8.05 17.83 0.20
CA GLY A 42 9.27 17.29 0.77
C GLY A 42 9.01 16.01 1.60
N PRO A 43 10.08 15.28 1.95
CA PRO A 43 9.96 13.93 2.49
C PRO A 43 9.39 13.87 3.90
N GLU A 44 9.55 14.91 4.72
CA GLU A 44 9.00 14.94 6.07
C GLU A 44 7.47 15.05 6.01
N ARG A 45 6.96 16.12 5.41
CA ARG A 45 5.52 16.36 5.24
C ARG A 45 4.82 15.29 4.41
N SER A 46 5.52 14.70 3.43
CA SER A 46 4.97 13.56 2.69
C SER A 46 4.66 12.37 3.61
N ARG A 47 5.46 12.15 4.66
CA ARG A 47 5.21 11.06 5.63
C ARG A 47 4.22 11.45 6.72
N THR A 48 4.25 12.69 7.19
CA THR A 48 3.49 13.13 8.37
C THR A 48 2.14 13.74 8.03
N GLU A 49 1.93 14.19 6.79
CA GLU A 49 0.69 14.81 6.32
C GLU A 49 0.09 14.04 5.13
N LEU A 50 0.85 13.88 4.04
CA LEU A 50 0.30 13.32 2.78
C LEU A 50 -0.08 11.83 2.93
N VAL A 51 0.82 10.98 3.42
CA VAL A 51 0.54 9.54 3.59
C VAL A 51 -0.66 9.29 4.52
N PRO A 52 -0.77 9.92 5.70
CA PRO A 52 -1.96 9.81 6.55
C PRO A 52 -3.24 10.28 5.84
N PHE A 53 -3.17 11.39 5.12
CA PHE A 53 -4.32 11.87 4.34
C PHE A 53 -4.78 10.83 3.31
N LEU A 54 -3.85 10.19 2.60
CA LEU A 54 -4.19 9.15 1.61
C LEU A 54 -4.73 7.86 2.24
N ASP A 55 -4.35 7.55 3.49
CA ASP A 55 -4.89 6.42 4.25
C ASP A 55 -6.36 6.66 4.65
N GLU A 56 -6.74 7.92 4.85
CA GLU A 56 -8.13 8.31 5.16
C GLU A 56 -9.03 8.29 3.92
N THR A 57 -8.48 8.32 2.70
CA THR A 57 -9.24 8.33 1.42
C THR A 57 -9.39 6.95 0.77
N ILE A 58 -9.28 5.87 1.55
CA ILE A 58 -9.37 4.49 1.06
C ILE A 58 -10.80 4.03 0.69
N ASP A 59 -11.80 4.90 0.87
CA ASP A 59 -13.22 4.69 0.59
C ASP A 59 -13.72 5.43 -0.68
N ASP A 60 -12.79 5.85 -1.55
CA ASP A 60 -13.07 6.49 -2.83
C ASP A 60 -13.47 5.51 -3.95
N GLU A 61 -13.70 6.00 -5.17
CA GLU A 61 -14.06 5.18 -6.33
C GLU A 61 -12.93 4.23 -6.76
N ASP A 62 -13.30 3.03 -7.25
CA ASP A 62 -12.34 1.96 -7.58
C ASP A 62 -11.20 2.39 -8.51
N ASP A 63 -11.48 3.24 -9.52
CA ASP A 63 -10.46 3.75 -10.44
C ASP A 63 -9.43 4.67 -9.75
N ILE A 64 -9.89 5.44 -8.75
CA ILE A 64 -9.03 6.29 -7.92
C ILE A 64 -8.20 5.42 -6.99
N LEU A 65 -8.82 4.45 -6.30
CA LEU A 65 -8.13 3.52 -5.39
C LEU A 65 -7.08 2.68 -6.12
N LYS A 66 -7.38 2.26 -7.36
CA LYS A 66 -6.44 1.52 -8.21
C LYS A 66 -5.22 2.35 -8.57
N ALA A 67 -5.42 3.62 -8.92
CA ALA A 67 -4.33 4.55 -9.19
C ALA A 67 -3.53 4.85 -7.91
N LEU A 68 -4.21 5.04 -6.78
CA LEU A 68 -3.59 5.28 -5.48
C LEU A 68 -2.68 4.12 -5.07
N ALA A 69 -3.16 2.87 -5.19
CA ALA A 69 -2.39 1.68 -4.87
C ALA A 69 -1.09 1.57 -5.68
N GLU A 70 -1.12 1.95 -6.95
CA GLU A 70 0.06 1.98 -7.83
C GLU A 70 1.03 3.09 -7.42
N GLU A 71 0.53 4.32 -7.22
CA GLU A 71 1.35 5.49 -6.92
C GLU A 71 2.01 5.41 -5.54
N LEU A 72 1.34 4.83 -4.53
CA LEU A 72 1.95 4.55 -3.22
C LEU A 72 3.22 3.70 -3.37
N GLY A 73 3.24 2.71 -4.27
CA GLY A 73 4.44 1.91 -4.55
C GLY A 73 5.58 2.72 -5.20
N ASN A 74 5.29 3.88 -5.78
CA ASN A 74 6.25 4.77 -6.43
C ASN A 74 6.70 5.95 -5.54
N LEU A 75 6.11 6.10 -4.35
CA LEU A 75 6.42 7.23 -3.46
C LEU A 75 7.70 7.07 -2.62
N VAL A 76 8.36 5.91 -2.63
CA VAL A 76 9.50 5.61 -1.72
C VAL A 76 10.58 6.68 -1.76
N ASP A 77 11.00 7.13 -2.96
CA ASP A 77 12.05 8.14 -3.09
C ASP A 77 11.61 9.52 -2.58
N TYR A 78 10.31 9.83 -2.69
CA TYR A 78 9.72 11.10 -2.28
C TYR A 78 9.47 11.18 -0.77
N ILE A 79 9.36 10.05 -0.09
CA ILE A 79 9.28 9.98 1.39
C ILE A 79 10.66 9.82 2.04
N GLY A 80 11.74 10.13 1.32
CA GLY A 80 13.11 10.13 1.84
C GLY A 80 13.83 8.79 1.73
N GLY A 81 13.32 7.84 0.94
CA GLY A 81 14.02 6.62 0.58
C GLY A 81 13.60 5.36 1.36
N PRO A 82 14.26 4.22 1.08
CA PRO A 82 13.86 2.89 1.57
C PRO A 82 13.74 2.76 3.10
N GLN A 83 14.54 3.51 3.87
CA GLN A 83 14.49 3.52 5.33
C GLN A 83 13.17 4.07 5.90
N HIS A 84 12.35 4.72 5.06
CA HIS A 84 11.02 5.19 5.42
C HIS A 84 9.89 4.45 4.69
N ALA A 85 10.19 3.51 3.78
CA ALA A 85 9.21 2.77 2.99
C ALA A 85 8.13 2.09 3.85
N ALA A 86 8.47 1.76 5.09
CA ALA A 86 7.60 1.27 6.13
C ALA A 86 6.28 2.05 6.28
N VAL A 87 6.27 3.37 6.15
CA VAL A 87 5.05 4.18 6.38
C VAL A 87 3.93 3.89 5.37
N LEU A 88 4.29 3.37 4.18
CA LEU A 88 3.34 3.05 3.12
C LEU A 88 2.62 1.71 3.32
N LEU A 89 3.06 0.88 4.28
CA LEU A 89 2.46 -0.44 4.50
C LEU A 89 1.02 -0.36 4.97
N GLY A 90 0.65 0.63 5.80
CA GLY A 90 -0.71 0.79 6.31
C GLY A 90 -1.73 1.05 5.19
N PRO A 91 -1.56 2.10 4.38
CA PRO A 91 -2.44 2.39 3.25
C PRO A 91 -2.54 1.23 2.26
N LEU A 92 -1.39 0.60 1.93
CA LEU A 92 -1.38 -0.53 1.01
C LEU A 92 -2.04 -1.79 1.59
N GLU A 93 -1.96 -2.02 2.90
CA GLU A 93 -2.70 -3.10 3.56
C GLU A 93 -4.21 -2.90 3.45
N ASN A 94 -4.67 -1.67 3.70
CA ASN A 94 -6.07 -1.29 3.60
C ASN A 94 -6.59 -1.49 2.15
N LEU A 95 -5.84 -1.00 1.17
CA LEU A 95 -6.14 -1.19 -0.26
C LEU A 95 -6.07 -2.68 -0.68
N ALA A 96 -5.22 -3.49 -0.07
CA ALA A 96 -5.17 -4.92 -0.31
C ALA A 96 -6.38 -5.68 0.26
N ALA A 97 -7.21 -5.06 1.10
CA ALA A 97 -8.39 -5.68 1.72
C ALA A 97 -9.72 -5.31 1.05
N VAL A 98 -9.75 -4.36 0.11
CA VAL A 98 -10.99 -3.87 -0.53
C VAL A 98 -11.67 -4.92 -1.43
N GLU A 99 -12.90 -4.65 -1.87
CA GLU A 99 -13.72 -5.57 -2.66
C GLU A 99 -13.30 -5.66 -4.14
N ASP A 100 -12.82 -4.58 -4.75
CA ASP A 100 -12.39 -4.60 -6.14
C ASP A 100 -11.08 -5.38 -6.33
N ALA A 101 -11.06 -6.25 -7.32
CA ALA A 101 -9.90 -7.12 -7.58
C ALA A 101 -8.71 -6.36 -8.18
N ALA A 102 -8.96 -5.39 -9.06
CA ALA A 102 -7.90 -4.64 -9.72
C ALA A 102 -7.18 -3.70 -8.74
N VAL A 103 -7.90 -3.11 -7.78
CA VAL A 103 -7.30 -2.35 -6.68
C VAL A 103 -6.37 -3.25 -5.86
N ARG A 104 -6.85 -4.44 -5.46
CA ARG A 104 -6.03 -5.40 -4.69
C ARG A 104 -4.79 -5.85 -5.45
N GLU A 105 -4.91 -6.15 -6.75
CA GLU A 105 -3.77 -6.55 -7.58
C GLU A 105 -2.67 -5.48 -7.61
N ASN A 106 -3.05 -4.20 -7.76
CA ASN A 106 -2.11 -3.09 -7.69
C ASN A 106 -1.49 -2.93 -6.30
N ALA A 107 -2.29 -3.06 -5.23
CA ALA A 107 -1.80 -2.98 -3.86
C ALA A 107 -0.79 -4.10 -3.56
N ILE A 108 -1.07 -5.34 -3.98
CA ILE A 108 -0.15 -6.48 -3.85
C ILE A 108 1.14 -6.24 -4.63
N ALA A 109 1.06 -5.71 -5.85
CA ALA A 109 2.24 -5.38 -6.65
C ALA A 109 3.13 -4.34 -5.96
N SER A 110 2.52 -3.28 -5.41
CA SER A 110 3.21 -2.26 -4.63
C SER A 110 3.82 -2.83 -3.34
N LEU A 111 3.09 -3.66 -2.60
CA LEU A 111 3.61 -4.37 -1.41
C LEU A 111 4.78 -5.28 -1.76
N CYS A 112 4.74 -5.99 -2.90
CA CYS A 112 5.85 -6.81 -3.37
C CYS A 112 7.09 -5.97 -3.69
N LYS A 113 6.91 -4.76 -4.26
CA LYS A 113 8.01 -3.81 -4.48
C LYS A 113 8.61 -3.35 -3.15
N LEU A 114 7.78 -2.94 -2.19
CA LEU A 114 8.24 -2.54 -0.85
C LEU A 114 8.93 -3.68 -0.11
N CYS A 115 8.45 -4.92 -0.25
CA CYS A 115 9.10 -6.11 0.29
C CYS A 115 10.57 -6.22 -0.14
N GLY A 116 10.97 -5.70 -1.30
CA GLY A 116 12.38 -5.69 -1.72
C GLY A 116 13.22 -4.55 -1.11
N LEU A 117 12.57 -3.50 -0.59
CA LEU A 117 13.20 -2.24 -0.20
C LEU A 117 13.33 -2.07 1.32
N LEU A 118 12.45 -2.68 2.10
CA LEU A 118 12.42 -2.53 3.56
C LEU A 118 13.75 -2.94 4.22
N SER A 119 14.03 -2.44 5.41
CA SER A 119 15.08 -2.99 6.28
C SER A 119 14.71 -4.39 6.76
N ASN A 120 15.67 -5.19 7.25
CA ASN A 120 15.36 -6.50 7.83
C ASN A 120 14.44 -6.37 9.06
N GLU A 121 14.67 -5.33 9.87
CA GLU A 121 13.82 -5.01 11.02
C GLU A 121 12.38 -4.71 10.59
N ASP A 122 12.16 -3.85 9.61
CA ASP A 122 10.81 -3.53 9.12
C ASP A 122 10.14 -4.72 8.42
N PHE A 123 10.93 -5.52 7.70
CA PHE A 123 10.42 -6.73 7.07
C PHE A 123 9.86 -7.70 8.12
N GLU A 124 10.61 -7.95 9.19
CA GLU A 124 10.19 -8.90 10.23
C GLU A 124 9.11 -8.33 11.15
N SER A 125 9.27 -7.08 11.60
CA SER A 125 8.40 -6.47 12.61
C SER A 125 7.13 -5.85 12.04
N ARG A 126 7.06 -5.56 10.74
CA ARG A 126 5.92 -4.85 10.11
C ARG A 126 5.37 -5.60 8.90
N PHE A 127 6.22 -6.00 7.95
CA PHE A 127 5.75 -6.65 6.71
C PHE A 127 5.22 -8.07 6.95
N LEU A 128 5.94 -8.92 7.69
CA LEU A 128 5.46 -10.28 7.99
C LEU A 128 4.14 -10.30 8.79
N PRO A 129 3.95 -9.45 9.84
CA PRO A 129 2.66 -9.31 10.50
C PRO A 129 1.52 -8.90 9.55
N LEU A 130 1.78 -7.99 8.60
CA LEU A 130 0.81 -7.60 7.56
C LEU A 130 0.42 -8.81 6.69
N VAL A 131 1.40 -9.57 6.19
CA VAL A 131 1.14 -10.77 5.38
C VAL A 131 0.29 -11.77 6.16
N LYS A 132 0.60 -11.97 7.44
CA LYS A 132 -0.17 -12.85 8.33
C LYS A 132 -1.59 -12.32 8.55
N LYS A 133 -1.76 -11.03 8.82
CA LYS A 133 -3.07 -10.41 9.03
C LYS A 133 -3.97 -10.54 7.80
N LEU A 134 -3.46 -10.29 6.61
CA LEU A 134 -4.20 -10.50 5.36
C LEU A 134 -4.57 -11.98 5.15
N SER A 135 -3.61 -12.87 5.43
CA SER A 135 -3.79 -14.33 5.31
C SER A 135 -4.83 -14.91 6.28
N GLU A 136 -4.96 -14.31 7.46
CA GLU A 136 -5.87 -14.76 8.52
C GLU A 136 -7.18 -13.96 8.54
N GLY A 137 -7.35 -12.97 7.66
CA GLY A 137 -8.52 -12.11 7.62
C GLY A 137 -9.83 -12.88 7.44
N ASP A 138 -10.89 -12.41 8.09
CA ASP A 138 -12.23 -13.02 8.04
C ASP A 138 -12.81 -12.97 6.61
N TRP A 139 -12.48 -11.92 5.85
CA TRP A 139 -12.94 -11.70 4.48
C TRP A 139 -12.05 -12.42 3.46
N PHE A 140 -12.67 -13.06 2.46
CA PHE A 140 -11.95 -13.83 1.44
C PHE A 140 -11.05 -12.95 0.55
N THR A 141 -11.42 -11.67 0.36
CA THR A 141 -10.65 -10.68 -0.41
C THR A 141 -9.26 -10.47 0.21
N SER A 142 -9.24 -10.25 1.52
CA SER A 142 -8.03 -10.12 2.33
C SER A 142 -7.13 -11.36 2.23
N ARG A 143 -7.71 -12.57 2.35
CA ARG A 143 -6.96 -13.83 2.22
C ARG A 143 -6.36 -14.04 0.84
N THR A 144 -7.10 -13.67 -0.21
CA THR A 144 -6.61 -13.71 -1.59
C THR A 144 -5.39 -12.81 -1.76
N SER A 145 -5.41 -11.61 -1.19
CA SER A 145 -4.25 -10.72 -1.20
C SER A 145 -3.06 -11.26 -0.41
N GLY A 146 -3.32 -11.83 0.77
CA GLY A 146 -2.28 -12.50 1.56
C GLY A 146 -1.54 -13.57 0.77
N ALA A 147 -2.27 -14.40 0.00
CA ALA A 147 -1.69 -15.42 -0.87
C ALA A 147 -0.70 -14.83 -1.90
N GLY A 148 -1.00 -13.65 -2.46
CA GLY A 148 -0.15 -12.94 -3.43
C GLY A 148 1.20 -12.48 -2.86
N LEU A 149 1.34 -12.35 -1.54
CA LEU A 149 2.55 -11.84 -0.88
C LEU A 149 3.52 -12.94 -0.43
N PHE A 150 3.11 -14.21 -0.41
CA PHE A 150 3.99 -15.29 0.05
C PHE A 150 5.24 -15.45 -0.81
N ALA A 151 5.12 -15.30 -2.13
CA ALA A 151 6.24 -15.53 -3.04
C ALA A 151 7.39 -14.52 -2.82
N CYS A 152 7.09 -13.23 -2.67
CA CYS A 152 8.11 -12.21 -2.40
C CYS A 152 8.66 -12.33 -0.97
N SER A 153 7.78 -12.57 0.01
CA SER A 153 8.17 -12.80 1.41
C SER A 153 9.13 -13.98 1.55
N TYR A 154 8.80 -15.10 0.92
CA TYR A 154 9.60 -16.33 1.01
C TYR A 154 10.99 -16.15 0.40
N LYS A 155 11.10 -15.47 -0.76
CA LYS A 155 12.38 -15.19 -1.41
C LYS A 155 13.30 -14.33 -0.53
N ARG A 156 12.73 -13.42 0.27
CA ARG A 156 13.47 -12.53 1.15
C ARG A 156 13.78 -13.13 2.53
N ALA A 157 12.89 -14.00 3.02
CA ALA A 157 12.95 -14.55 4.37
C ALA A 157 14.18 -15.42 4.64
N SER A 158 14.61 -15.43 5.91
CA SER A 158 15.58 -16.40 6.43
C SER A 158 15.02 -17.83 6.38
N PRO A 159 15.85 -18.89 6.45
CA PRO A 159 15.37 -20.28 6.43
C PRO A 159 14.35 -20.61 7.53
N GLU A 160 14.49 -19.98 8.69
CA GLU A 160 13.57 -20.11 9.83
C GLU A 160 12.20 -19.50 9.49
N ILE A 161 12.18 -18.26 9.02
CA ILE A 161 10.95 -17.57 8.61
C ILE A 161 10.31 -18.27 7.41
N GLN A 162 11.10 -18.79 6.47
CA GLN A 162 10.59 -19.59 5.35
C GLN A 162 9.83 -20.83 5.83
N ALA A 163 10.26 -21.47 6.92
CA ALA A 163 9.55 -22.61 7.50
C ALA A 163 8.18 -22.21 8.03
N ASP A 164 8.09 -21.05 8.69
CA ASP A 164 6.83 -20.54 9.20
C ASP A 164 5.90 -20.06 8.07
N LEU A 165 6.43 -19.39 7.04
CA LEU A 165 5.65 -19.01 5.85
C LEU A 165 5.04 -20.23 5.15
N ARG A 166 5.76 -21.35 5.04
CA ARG A 166 5.19 -22.59 4.46
C ARG A 166 4.03 -23.14 5.29
N ARG A 167 4.13 -23.06 6.63
CA ARG A 167 3.05 -23.48 7.53
C ARG A 167 1.81 -22.59 7.36
N TYR A 168 2.01 -21.27 7.29
CA TYR A 168 0.93 -20.31 7.09
C TYR A 168 0.25 -20.48 5.73
N PHE A 169 1.02 -20.66 4.65
CA PHE A 169 0.47 -20.85 3.32
C PHE A 169 -0.45 -22.08 3.23
N HIS A 170 -0.03 -23.21 3.81
CA HIS A 170 -0.85 -24.41 3.88
C HIS A 170 -2.19 -24.14 4.58
N PHE A 171 -2.16 -23.37 5.66
CA PHE A 171 -3.35 -23.03 6.43
C PHE A 171 -4.29 -22.08 5.65
N THR A 172 -3.75 -21.15 4.84
CA THR A 172 -4.58 -20.26 3.98
C THR A 172 -5.27 -20.98 2.83
N SER A 173 -4.68 -22.06 2.31
CA SER A 173 -5.19 -22.79 1.14
C SER A 173 -6.32 -23.78 1.45
N TRP A 174 -6.61 -24.06 2.73
CA TRP A 174 -7.63 -25.02 3.14
C TRP A 174 -8.87 -24.30 3.72
N PRO A 175 -10.10 -24.65 3.30
CA PRO A 175 -11.30 -24.04 3.85
C PRO A 175 -11.39 -24.25 5.38
N ARG A 176 -11.50 -23.17 6.15
CA ARG A 176 -11.79 -23.24 7.60
C ARG A 176 -13.21 -23.80 7.89
N ASP A 177 -14.08 -23.83 6.87
CA ASP A 177 -15.51 -24.17 7.00
C ASP A 177 -15.91 -25.58 6.54
N VAL A 178 -14.97 -26.51 6.31
CA VAL A 178 -15.33 -27.95 6.29
C VAL A 178 -15.46 -28.47 7.71
N GLY A 179 -16.43 -27.92 8.44
CA GLY A 179 -16.96 -28.53 9.65
C GLY A 179 -17.51 -29.91 9.31
N SER A 180 -16.91 -30.94 9.90
CA SER A 180 -17.53 -32.21 10.26
C SER A 180 -18.75 -32.64 9.42
N ILE A 181 -18.52 -33.14 8.21
CA ILE A 181 -19.38 -34.22 7.69
C ILE A 181 -18.68 -35.52 8.04
N ARG A 182 -18.86 -35.95 9.29
CA ARG A 182 -18.80 -37.36 9.64
C ARG A 182 -20.12 -37.96 9.15
N ALA A 183 -20.04 -38.79 8.12
CA ALA A 183 -21.01 -39.86 7.86
C ALA A 183 -20.35 -41.18 8.26
#